data_AF-A0A7T3KVV6-F1
#
_entry.id   AF-A0A7T3KVV6-F1
#
_cell.length_a   1.000
_cell.length_b   1.000
_cell.length_c   1.000
_cell.angle_alpha   90.00
_cell.angle_beta   90.00
_cell.angle_gamma   90.00
#
_symmetry.space_group_name_H-M   'P 1'
#
loop_
_entity.id
_entity.type
_entity.pdbx_description
1 polymer ?
#
loop_
_entity_poly.entity_id
_entity_poly.type
_entity_poly.pdbx_seq_one_letter_code
_entity_poly.pdbx_strand_id
1 'polypeptide(L)'
;MVGSERAMADLRTRALATVLVGERSAAVGAITVAAGLFGAATGLQALAASGAVPAVAVTPVTAVLATTTVAGPVLAIGAAYRRGGLAGSLSLAAAPVAGRVAYFALFTPNAVVALPGSFEGSGAATFWAPVVLALGVVGFTVGAAARRLLDG
;
A
#
# COMPACT_ATOMS: atom_id res chain seq x y z
N MET A 1 19.08 -31.08 24.69
CA MET A 1 18.60 -30.76 23.34
C MET A 1 17.40 -29.80 23.32
N VAL A 2 16.49 -29.81 24.31
CA VAL A 2 15.31 -28.89 24.35
C VAL A 2 15.67 -27.39 24.45
N GLY A 3 16.81 -27.04 25.07
CA GLY A 3 17.23 -25.64 25.23
C GLY A 3 17.72 -24.95 23.95
N SER A 4 18.38 -25.69 23.05
CA SER A 4 18.90 -25.14 21.78
C SER A 4 17.78 -24.87 20.76
N GLU A 5 16.75 -25.71 20.72
CA GLU A 5 15.60 -25.51 19.84
C GLU A 5 14.79 -24.26 20.21
N ARG A 6 14.57 -24.04 21.52
CA ARG A 6 13.88 -22.83 22.00
C ARG A 6 14.68 -21.55 21.70
N ALA A 7 16.00 -21.58 21.86
CA ALA A 7 16.86 -20.44 21.53
C ALA A 7 16.84 -20.12 20.03
N MET A 8 16.88 -21.15 19.18
CA MET A 8 16.76 -20.98 17.72
C MET A 8 15.38 -20.44 17.30
N ALA A 9 14.31 -20.92 17.94
CA ALA A 9 12.96 -20.44 17.68
C ALA A 9 12.80 -18.96 18.06
N ASP A 10 13.34 -18.52 19.19
CA ASP A 10 13.29 -17.13 19.63
C ASP A 10 14.08 -16.20 18.68
N LEU A 11 15.27 -16.63 18.24
CA LEU A 11 16.06 -15.90 17.24
C LEU A 11 15.32 -15.74 15.90
N ARG A 12 14.70 -16.82 15.39
CA ARG A 12 13.90 -16.76 14.16
C ARG A 12 12.69 -15.83 14.30
N THR A 13 12.02 -15.88 15.45
CA THR A 13 10.84 -15.04 15.72
C THR A 13 11.22 -13.56 15.73
N ARG A 14 12.33 -13.19 16.38
CA ARG A 14 12.85 -11.82 16.40
C ARG A 14 13.31 -11.34 15.03
N ALA A 15 13.95 -12.21 14.26
CA ALA A 15 14.34 -11.89 12.88
C ALA A 15 13.11 -11.63 12.00
N LEU A 16 12.08 -12.48 12.09
CA LEU A 16 10.82 -12.30 11.38
C LEU A 16 10.10 -11.01 11.79
N ALA A 17 10.02 -10.73 13.10
CA ALA A 17 9.42 -9.49 13.59
C ALA A 17 10.13 -8.25 13.03
N THR A 18 11.47 -8.30 12.98
CA THR A 18 12.28 -7.23 12.39
C THR A 18 12.04 -7.07 10.89
N VAL A 19 11.89 -8.17 10.14
CA VAL A 19 11.59 -8.10 8.69
C VAL A 19 10.18 -7.60 8.42
N LEU A 20 9.20 -8.06 9.21
CA LEU A 20 7.79 -7.72 9.03
C LEU A 20 7.49 -6.28 9.44
N VAL A 21 7.98 -5.85 10.59
CA VAL A 21 7.64 -4.54 11.18
C VAL A 21 8.74 -3.51 10.92
N GLY A 22 10.00 -3.92 10.95
CA GLY A 22 11.13 -3.00 10.94
C GLY A 22 11.24 -2.22 12.24
N GLU A 23 11.88 -1.05 12.17
CA GLU A 23 11.93 -0.13 13.30
C GLU A 23 10.55 0.47 13.59
N ARG A 24 10.18 0.59 14.87
CA ARG A 24 8.87 1.09 15.29
C ARG A 24 8.55 2.48 14.74
N SER A 25 9.52 3.39 14.75
CA SER A 25 9.36 4.75 14.22
C SER A 25 9.07 4.74 12.71
N ALA A 26 9.80 3.92 11.96
CA ALA A 26 9.59 3.74 10.53
C ALA A 26 8.24 3.08 10.22
N ALA A 27 7.84 2.07 11.01
CA ALA A 27 6.55 1.40 10.88
C ALA A 27 5.38 2.36 11.12
N VAL A 28 5.42 3.12 12.21
CA VAL A 28 4.39 4.13 12.52
C VAL A 28 4.34 5.19 11.42
N GLY A 29 5.49 5.69 10.97
CA GLY A 29 5.56 6.65 9.86
C GLY A 29 4.92 6.10 8.58
N ALA A 30 5.25 4.88 8.19
CA ALA A 30 4.70 4.23 7.00
C ALA A 30 3.18 4.04 7.11
N ILE A 31 2.67 3.60 8.26
CA ILE A 31 1.23 3.41 8.50
C ILE A 31 0.49 4.74 8.46
N THR A 32 1.03 5.79 9.08
CA THR A 32 0.41 7.13 9.04
C THR A 32 0.34 7.68 7.61
N VAL A 33 1.41 7.52 6.83
CA VAL A 33 1.42 7.91 5.41
C VAL A 33 0.42 7.06 4.61
N ALA A 34 0.33 5.76 4.87
CA ALA A 34 -0.66 4.89 4.24
C ALA A 34 -2.09 5.33 4.56
N ALA A 35 -2.39 5.68 5.81
CA ALA A 35 -3.70 6.22 6.20
C ALA A 35 -4.03 7.52 5.44
N GLY A 36 -3.04 8.41 5.28
CA GLY A 36 -3.17 9.63 4.49
C GLY A 36 -3.44 9.34 3.00
N LEU A 37 -2.72 8.39 2.39
CA LEU A 37 -2.94 7.97 1.01
C LEU A 37 -4.33 7.35 0.81
N PHE A 38 -4.79 6.55 1.76
CA PHE A 38 -6.13 5.96 1.74
C PHE A 38 -7.20 7.05 1.77
N GLY A 39 -7.08 8.01 2.70
CA GLY A 39 -8.00 9.14 2.81
C GLY A 39 -8.01 10.01 1.55
N ALA A 40 -6.83 10.32 1.01
CA ALA A 40 -6.69 11.10 -0.21
C ALA A 40 -7.33 10.39 -1.42
N ALA A 41 -7.06 9.10 -1.61
CA ALA A 41 -7.61 8.33 -2.71
C ALA A 41 -9.14 8.21 -2.62
N THR A 42 -9.67 7.94 -1.42
CA THR A 42 -11.12 7.88 -1.17
C THR A 42 -11.79 9.25 -1.42
N GLY A 43 -11.21 10.32 -0.86
CA GLY A 43 -11.75 11.67 -0.98
C GLY A 43 -11.70 12.22 -2.40
N LEU A 44 -10.61 11.98 -3.14
CA LEU A 44 -10.50 12.35 -4.55
C LEU A 44 -11.49 11.58 -5.42
N GLN A 45 -11.70 10.29 -5.14
CA GLN A 45 -12.70 9.50 -5.85
C GLN A 45 -14.11 10.03 -5.58
N ALA A 46 -14.43 10.38 -4.32
CA ALA A 46 -15.70 10.99 -3.96
C ALA A 46 -15.88 12.36 -4.62
N LEU A 47 -14.83 13.19 -4.66
CA LEU A 47 -14.85 14.49 -5.33
C LEU A 47 -15.11 14.31 -6.84
N ALA A 48 -14.40 13.40 -7.50
CA ALA A 48 -14.60 13.10 -8.92
C ALA A 48 -16.04 12.66 -9.23
N ALA A 49 -16.63 11.86 -8.35
CA ALA A 49 -17.99 11.35 -8.51
C ALA A 49 -19.09 12.33 -8.10
N SER A 50 -18.78 13.39 -7.33
CA SER A 50 -19.76 14.35 -6.82
C SER A 50 -20.42 15.20 -7.91
N GLY A 51 -19.86 15.24 -9.12
CA GLY A 51 -20.30 16.15 -10.19
C GLY A 51 -19.99 17.63 -9.93
N ALA A 52 -19.41 17.97 -8.78
CA ALA A 52 -19.01 19.34 -8.43
C ALA A 52 -17.69 19.77 -9.11
N VAL A 53 -16.97 18.83 -9.73
CA VAL A 53 -15.73 19.09 -10.46
C VAL A 53 -16.08 19.63 -11.84
N PRO A 54 -15.70 20.87 -12.19
CA PRO A 54 -15.93 21.39 -13.53
C PRO A 54 -15.17 20.55 -14.57
N ALA A 55 -15.69 20.45 -15.80
CA ALA A 55 -15.13 19.58 -16.84
C ALA A 55 -13.62 19.76 -17.06
N VAL A 56 -13.13 21.00 -16.97
CA VAL A 56 -11.70 21.34 -17.08
C VAL A 56 -10.82 20.73 -15.97
N ALA A 57 -11.41 20.43 -14.80
CA ALA A 57 -10.74 19.88 -13.63
C ALA A 57 -10.86 18.34 -13.53
N VAL A 58 -11.59 17.67 -14.42
CA VAL A 58 -11.71 16.20 -14.43
C VAL A 58 -10.37 15.54 -14.76
N THR A 59 -9.66 16.06 -15.77
CA THR A 59 -8.34 15.57 -16.18
C THR A 59 -7.29 15.67 -15.06
N PRO A 60 -7.12 16.81 -14.35
CA PRO A 60 -6.19 16.87 -13.24
C PRO A 60 -6.60 15.96 -12.07
N VAL A 61 -7.89 15.84 -11.74
CA VAL A 61 -8.33 14.95 -10.66
C VAL A 61 -8.03 13.48 -10.98
N THR A 62 -8.29 13.04 -12.21
CA THR A 62 -7.94 11.68 -12.66
C THR A 62 -6.43 11.45 -12.70
N ALA A 63 -5.65 12.45 -13.11
CA ALA A 63 -4.20 12.39 -13.04
C ALA A 63 -3.69 12.25 -11.60
N VAL A 64 -4.28 12.97 -10.63
CA VAL A 64 -3.92 12.86 -9.21
C VAL A 64 -4.29 11.49 -8.63
N LEU A 65 -5.41 10.90 -9.04
CA LEU A 65 -5.77 9.53 -8.67
C LEU A 65 -4.78 8.49 -9.24
N ALA A 66 -4.31 8.68 -10.46
CA ALA A 66 -3.28 7.83 -11.04
C ALA A 66 -1.94 7.98 -10.31
N THR A 67 -1.51 9.21 -10.03
CA THR A 67 -0.24 9.45 -9.32
C THR A 67 -0.26 8.94 -7.89
N THR A 68 -1.36 9.06 -7.16
CA THR A 68 -1.49 8.48 -5.80
C THR A 68 -1.37 6.96 -5.82
N THR A 69 -1.91 6.30 -6.84
CA THR A 69 -1.77 4.84 -7.03
C THR A 69 -0.33 4.43 -7.28
N VAL A 70 0.43 5.23 -8.04
CA VAL A 70 1.88 4.99 -8.30
C VAL A 70 2.76 5.40 -7.12
N ALA A 71 2.37 6.42 -6.36
CA ALA A 71 3.12 6.94 -5.23
C ALA A 71 3.24 5.92 -4.10
N GLY A 72 2.21 5.09 -3.87
CA GLY A 72 2.23 4.03 -2.85
C GLY A 72 3.44 3.09 -2.96
N PRO A 73 3.64 2.40 -4.10
CA PRO A 73 4.82 1.56 -4.35
C PRO A 73 6.16 2.30 -4.25
N VAL A 74 6.24 3.55 -4.72
CA VAL A 74 7.47 4.36 -4.61
C VAL A 74 7.79 4.67 -3.15
N LEU A 75 6.78 5.04 -2.37
CA LEU A 75 6.93 5.27 -0.93
C LEU A 75 7.26 3.98 -0.17
N ALA A 76 6.79 2.83 -0.64
CA ALA A 76 7.14 1.53 -0.08
C ALA A 76 8.65 1.22 -0.17
N ILE A 77 9.31 1.63 -1.27
CA ILE A 77 10.77 1.59 -1.42
C ILE A 77 11.44 2.49 -0.38
N GLY A 78 11.01 3.76 -0.29
CA GLY A 78 11.56 4.73 0.64
C GLY A 78 11.33 4.36 2.12
N ALA A 79 10.23 3.67 2.44
CA ALA A 79 9.96 3.15 3.78
C ALA A 79 10.92 2.01 4.13
N ALA A 80 11.12 1.04 3.22
CA ALA A 80 12.06 -0.05 3.44
C ALA A 80 13.52 0.43 3.52
N TYR A 81 13.89 1.44 2.72
CA TYR A 81 15.18 2.11 2.81
C TYR A 81 15.38 2.75 4.21
N ARG A 82 14.35 3.40 4.76
CA ARG A 82 14.37 3.99 6.12
C ARG A 82 14.14 2.99 7.25
N ARG A 83 14.51 1.73 7.05
CA ARG A 83 14.38 0.65 8.04
C ARG A 83 12.94 0.27 8.43
N GLY A 84 11.97 0.60 7.59
CA GLY A 84 10.61 0.07 7.67
C GLY A 84 10.55 -1.42 7.27
N GLY A 85 9.59 -2.14 7.84
CA GLY A 85 9.34 -3.54 7.52
C GLY A 85 8.38 -3.74 6.36
N LEU A 86 8.23 -5.00 5.94
CA LEU A 86 7.34 -5.43 4.87
C LEU A 86 5.89 -4.98 5.07
N ALA A 87 5.38 -4.98 6.31
CA ALA A 87 4.03 -4.55 6.63
C ALA A 87 3.80 -3.07 6.27
N GLY A 88 4.78 -2.20 6.50
CA GLY A 88 4.72 -0.79 6.12
C GLY A 88 4.70 -0.62 4.61
N SER A 89 5.57 -1.35 3.89
CA SER A 89 5.61 -1.35 2.42
C SER A 89 4.31 -1.86 1.79
N LEU A 90 3.73 -2.95 2.32
CA LEU A 90 2.43 -3.47 1.89
C LEU A 90 1.31 -2.47 2.17
N SER A 91 1.31 -1.83 3.34
CA SER A 91 0.30 -0.82 3.70
C SER A 91 0.34 0.37 2.74
N LEU A 92 1.54 0.85 2.38
CA LEU A 92 1.73 1.96 1.44
C LEU A 92 1.29 1.60 0.02
N ALA A 93 1.58 0.39 -0.44
CA ALA A 93 1.13 -0.10 -1.74
C ALA A 93 -0.39 -0.32 -1.77
N ALA A 94 -0.98 -0.78 -0.67
CA ALA A 94 -2.40 -1.09 -0.57
C ALA A 94 -3.28 0.15 -0.43
N ALA A 95 -2.85 1.14 0.36
CA ALA A 95 -3.65 2.28 0.76
C ALA A 95 -4.39 3.01 -0.39
N PRO A 96 -3.73 3.45 -1.48
CA PRO A 96 -4.42 4.20 -2.53
C PRO A 96 -5.46 3.33 -3.26
N VAL A 97 -5.17 2.03 -3.43
CA VAL A 97 -6.08 1.08 -4.06
C VAL A 97 -7.27 0.79 -3.14
N ALA A 98 -7.00 0.50 -1.87
CA ALA A 98 -8.01 0.22 -0.86
C ALA A 98 -8.97 1.40 -0.68
N GLY A 99 -8.48 2.64 -0.73
CA GLY A 99 -9.34 3.83 -0.64
C GLY A 99 -10.34 3.92 -1.79
N ARG A 100 -9.91 3.64 -3.02
CA ARG A 100 -10.79 3.64 -4.18
C ARG A 100 -11.78 2.47 -4.15
N VAL A 101 -11.32 1.27 -3.80
CA VAL A 101 -12.20 0.10 -3.64
C VAL A 101 -13.23 0.34 -2.54
N ALA A 102 -12.83 0.94 -1.41
CA ALA A 102 -13.74 1.29 -0.33
C ALA A 102 -14.82 2.27 -0.77
N TYR A 103 -14.48 3.28 -1.57
CA TYR A 103 -15.47 4.19 -2.15
C TYR A 103 -16.53 3.43 -2.96
N PHE A 104 -16.13 2.60 -3.93
CA PHE A 104 -17.08 1.86 -4.76
C PHE A 104 -17.87 0.82 -3.97
N ALA A 105 -17.27 0.16 -2.99
CA ALA A 105 -17.96 -0.79 -2.13
C ALA A 105 -19.07 -0.12 -1.30
N LEU A 106 -18.85 1.12 -0.84
CA LEU A 106 -19.81 1.85 -0.02
C LEU A 106 -20.92 2.54 -0.83
N PHE A 107 -20.58 3.08 -2.01
CA PHE A 107 -21.48 3.97 -2.76
C PHE A 107 -21.96 3.39 -4.09
N THR A 108 -21.39 2.28 -4.54
CA THR A 108 -21.73 1.64 -5.83
C THR A 108 -21.72 0.10 -5.74
N PRO A 109 -22.38 -0.51 -4.72
CA PRO A 109 -22.23 -1.94 -4.41
C PRO A 109 -22.77 -2.90 -5.47
N ASN A 110 -23.61 -2.42 -6.39
CA ASN A 110 -24.29 -3.23 -7.41
C ASN A 110 -23.64 -3.17 -8.80
N ALA A 111 -22.42 -2.63 -8.91
CA ALA A 111 -21.72 -2.55 -10.19
C ALA A 111 -21.36 -3.95 -10.74
N VAL A 112 -21.58 -4.14 -12.05
CA VAL A 112 -21.28 -5.38 -12.78
C VAL A 112 -19.77 -5.68 -12.68
N VAL A 113 -19.43 -6.97 -12.64
CA VAL A 113 -18.07 -7.53 -12.48
C VAL A 113 -16.95 -6.61 -12.94
N ALA A 114 -15.97 -6.37 -12.06
CA ALA A 114 -14.84 -5.49 -12.32
C ALA A 114 -14.11 -5.88 -13.62
N LEU A 115 -14.00 -4.93 -14.56
CA LEU A 115 -13.06 -5.03 -15.68
C LEU A 115 -11.61 -5.06 -15.16
N PRO A 116 -10.66 -5.71 -15.86
CA PRO A 116 -9.25 -5.64 -15.50
C PRO A 116 -8.77 -4.18 -15.34
N GLY A 117 -8.15 -3.86 -14.20
CA GLY A 117 -7.72 -2.50 -13.88
C GLY A 117 -8.82 -1.57 -13.34
N SER A 118 -10.05 -2.04 -13.23
CA SER A 118 -11.14 -1.30 -12.59
C SER A 118 -11.00 -1.31 -11.07
N PHE A 119 -11.49 -0.23 -10.45
CA PHE A 119 -11.68 -0.12 -9.00
C PHE A 119 -13.14 -0.33 -8.58
N GLU A 120 -14.03 -0.43 -9.58
CA GLU A 120 -15.47 -0.61 -9.44
C GLU A 120 -15.86 -2.09 -9.66
N GLY A 121 -16.90 -2.55 -8.97
CA GLY A 121 -17.49 -3.88 -9.14
C GLY A 121 -17.04 -4.92 -8.11
N SER A 122 -17.82 -6.00 -7.97
CA SER A 122 -17.67 -7.04 -6.93
C SER A 122 -16.35 -7.84 -6.98
N GLY A 123 -15.54 -7.69 -8.03
CA GLY A 123 -14.26 -8.38 -8.22
C GLY A 123 -13.01 -7.51 -8.06
N ALA A 124 -13.15 -6.20 -7.83
CA ALA A 124 -12.02 -5.28 -7.84
C ALA A 124 -10.98 -5.61 -6.74
N ALA A 125 -11.44 -5.94 -5.53
CA ALA A 125 -10.56 -6.33 -4.44
C ALA A 125 -9.74 -7.58 -4.78
N THR A 126 -10.37 -8.59 -5.38
CA THR A 126 -9.73 -9.84 -5.79
C THR A 126 -8.71 -9.62 -6.90
N PHE A 127 -8.99 -8.72 -7.85
CA PHE A 127 -8.05 -8.34 -8.90
C PHE A 127 -6.82 -7.62 -8.34
N TRP A 128 -7.03 -6.65 -7.44
CA TRP A 128 -5.94 -5.80 -6.95
C TRP A 128 -5.09 -6.44 -5.85
N ALA A 129 -5.63 -7.37 -5.08
CA ALA A 129 -4.90 -8.06 -4.01
C ALA A 129 -3.53 -8.62 -4.45
N PRO A 130 -3.42 -9.43 -5.53
CA PRO A 130 -2.12 -9.93 -5.98
C PRO A 130 -1.19 -8.82 -6.50
N VAL A 131 -1.75 -7.78 -7.13
CA VAL A 131 -0.98 -6.64 -7.67
C VAL A 131 -0.34 -5.84 -6.52
N VAL A 132 -1.14 -5.49 -5.50
CA VAL A 132 -0.68 -4.78 -4.31
C VAL A 132 0.37 -5.59 -3.56
N LEU A 133 0.16 -6.90 -3.43
CA LEU A 133 1.12 -7.78 -2.78
C LEU A 133 2.45 -7.81 -3.54
N ALA A 134 2.41 -7.95 -4.87
CA ALA A 134 3.60 -7.92 -5.71
C ALA A 134 4.33 -6.57 -5.58
N LEU A 135 3.61 -5.44 -5.69
CA LEU A 135 4.20 -4.11 -5.60
C LEU A 135 4.80 -3.82 -4.22
N GLY A 136 4.13 -4.23 -3.14
CA GLY A 136 4.64 -4.05 -1.78
C GLY A 136 5.88 -4.90 -1.50
N VAL A 137 5.91 -6.16 -1.97
CA VAL A 137 7.08 -7.05 -1.86
C VAL A 137 8.24 -6.52 -2.69
N VAL A 138 8.01 -6.16 -3.94
CA VAL A 138 9.05 -5.58 -4.81
C VAL A 138 9.57 -4.28 -4.20
N GLY A 139 8.68 -3.38 -3.77
CA GLY A 139 9.07 -2.13 -3.12
C GLY A 139 9.93 -2.37 -1.87
N PHE A 140 9.53 -3.31 -1.02
CA PHE A 140 10.31 -3.70 0.16
C PHE A 140 11.69 -4.24 -0.21
N THR A 141 11.76 -5.21 -1.14
CA THR A 141 13.03 -5.84 -1.54
C THR A 141 14.00 -4.83 -2.16
N VAL A 142 13.51 -3.95 -3.04
CA VAL A 142 14.31 -2.89 -3.67
C VAL A 142 14.83 -1.91 -2.62
N GLY A 143 13.97 -1.42 -1.73
CA GLY A 143 14.39 -0.47 -0.69
C GLY A 143 15.37 -1.07 0.31
N ALA A 144 15.14 -2.32 0.72
CA ALA A 144 16.04 -3.05 1.62
C ALA A 144 17.40 -3.35 0.96
N ALA A 145 17.41 -3.69 -0.32
CA ALA A 145 18.64 -3.92 -1.09
C ALA A 145 19.42 -2.61 -1.29
N ALA A 146 18.75 -1.53 -1.68
CA ALA A 146 19.38 -0.21 -1.83
C ALA A 146 20.04 0.26 -0.53
N ARG A 147 19.38 0.09 0.62
CA ARG A 147 19.97 0.39 1.93
C ARG A 147 21.24 -0.41 2.19
N ARG A 148 21.23 -1.71 1.91
CA ARG A 148 22.41 -2.57 2.11
C ARG A 148 23.59 -2.18 1.23
N LEU A 149 23.32 -1.66 0.03
CA LEU A 149 24.36 -1.27 -0.93
C LEU A 149 24.92 0.13 -0.66
N LEU A 150 24.12 1.03 -0.08
CA LEU A 150 24.48 2.43 0.13
C LEU A 150 24.97 2.71 1.55
N ASP A 151 24.47 1.98 2.55
CA ASP A 151 24.78 2.19 3.97
C ASP A 151 25.67 1.08 4.56
N GLY A 152 25.99 0.04 3.78
CA GLY A 152 26.84 -1.09 4.16
C GLY A 152 28.25 -0.94 3.62
#